data_AF-A0AAN9BWW2-F1
#
_entry.id   AF-A0AAN9BWW2-F1
#
_cell.length_a   1.000
_cell.length_b   1.000
_cell.length_c   1.000
_cell.angle_alpha   90.00
_cell.angle_beta   90.00
_cell.angle_gamma   90.00
#
_symmetry.space_group_name_H-M   'P 1'
#
loop_
_entity.id
_entity.type
_entity.pdbx_description
1 polymer ?
#
loop_
_entity_poly.entity_id
_entity_poly.type
_entity_poly.pdbx_seq_one_letter_code
_entity_poly.pdbx_strand_id
1 'polypeptide(L)'
;MFKPNVYCCTGCEYGDRASWCSTPSSEGCYDNEETCCGTCKKYETSIPSCEYGDRASWCSTISANACHLNGDTCCRSCADQQSVTIAAPAPAPTAAPAPAPTAAPEPAIRATGTNLDSQGRVCYDRTNWCPTVSPWNCYTTWMNDACCGTCKKYVTSVPNCKYGDRWYGCDKLLVYPRKCYMYENECCSWCAQHETGNATCKYGDKVRECHTGHCLRWADDCCGTCG
;
A
#
# COMPACT_ATOMS: atom_id res chain seq x y z
N MET A 1 -40.32 16.18 17.08
CA MET A 1 -40.11 15.43 15.82
C MET A 1 -38.68 15.64 15.37
N PHE A 2 -37.77 14.75 15.76
CA PHE A 2 -36.42 14.69 15.18
C PHE A 2 -36.50 13.89 13.89
N LYS A 3 -36.02 14.45 12.77
CA LYS A 3 -35.94 13.74 11.49
C LYS A 3 -34.65 12.90 11.49
N PRO A 4 -34.70 11.56 11.52
CA PRO A 4 -33.51 10.76 11.27
C PRO A 4 -33.30 10.74 9.76
N ASN A 5 -32.34 11.53 9.30
CA ASN A 5 -31.86 11.43 7.92
C ASN A 5 -30.33 11.35 7.97
N VAL A 6 -29.81 10.22 8.40
CA VAL A 6 -28.36 10.00 8.47
C VAL A 6 -28.09 8.51 8.20
N TYR A 7 -28.04 8.15 6.92
CA TYR A 7 -27.22 7.01 6.50
C TYR A 7 -25.77 7.46 6.61
N CYS A 8 -25.13 7.27 7.77
CA CYS A 8 -23.70 7.52 7.85
C CYS A 8 -23.03 6.49 8.76
N CYS A 9 -22.11 5.75 8.14
CA CYS A 9 -21.13 4.83 8.70
C CYS A 9 -21.74 3.78 9.65
N THR A 10 -21.90 2.55 9.17
CA THR A 10 -22.26 1.39 9.99
C THR A 10 -21.37 1.37 11.24
N GLY A 11 -21.96 1.52 12.43
CA GLY A 11 -21.25 1.61 13.71
C GLY A 11 -21.17 3.00 14.36
N CYS A 12 -21.71 4.05 13.75
CA CYS A 12 -21.70 5.42 14.29
C CYS A 12 -23.06 6.10 14.39
N GLU A 13 -24.10 5.29 14.51
CA GLU A 13 -25.51 5.70 14.58
C GLU A 13 -25.80 6.61 15.78
N TYR A 14 -24.93 6.58 16.80
CA TYR A 14 -25.05 7.36 18.04
C TYR A 14 -23.96 8.44 18.19
N GLY A 15 -23.18 8.72 17.13
CA GLY A 15 -22.11 9.72 17.15
C GLY A 15 -20.80 9.23 17.77
N ASP A 16 -20.00 10.17 18.28
CA ASP A 16 -18.70 9.88 18.90
C ASP A 16 -18.86 9.04 20.18
N ARG A 17 -17.99 8.03 20.35
CA ARG A 17 -18.02 7.08 21.47
C ARG A 17 -17.23 7.56 22.68
N ALA A 18 -16.41 8.61 22.54
CA ALA A 18 -15.64 9.18 23.63
C ALA A 18 -15.80 10.69 23.73
N SER A 19 -15.81 11.21 24.95
CA SER A 19 -15.99 12.65 25.23
C SER A 19 -14.80 13.50 24.76
N TRP A 20 -13.62 12.91 24.62
CA TRP A 20 -12.41 13.59 24.10
C TRP A 20 -12.41 13.73 22.58
N CYS A 21 -13.42 13.20 21.87
CA CYS A 21 -13.58 13.37 20.43
C CYS A 21 -13.97 14.80 20.00
N SER A 22 -14.04 15.76 20.92
CA SER A 22 -14.25 17.18 20.60
C SER A 22 -13.01 17.89 20.06
N THR A 23 -11.83 17.28 20.19
CA THR A 23 -10.53 17.88 19.80
C THR A 23 -9.67 17.13 18.76
N PRO A 24 -10.09 16.03 18.10
CA PRO A 24 -9.21 15.33 17.18
C PRO A 24 -8.94 16.19 15.95
N SER A 25 -7.65 16.30 15.62
CA SER A 25 -7.20 16.82 14.33
C SER A 25 -7.45 15.77 13.23
N SER A 26 -7.32 16.19 11.97
CA SER A 26 -7.19 15.32 10.79
C SER A 26 -6.25 14.12 11.05
N GLU A 27 -5.08 14.39 11.64
CA GLU A 27 -4.09 13.37 12.03
C GLU A 27 -4.65 12.37 13.04
N GLY A 28 -5.33 12.85 14.09
CA GLY A 28 -5.89 11.98 15.13
C GLY A 28 -7.00 11.04 14.63
N CYS A 29 -7.62 11.33 13.50
CA CYS A 29 -8.67 10.49 12.94
C CYS A 29 -8.19 9.17 12.37
N TYR A 30 -6.95 9.09 11.89
CA TYR A 30 -6.39 7.83 11.40
C TYR A 30 -6.23 6.76 12.49
N ASP A 31 -6.03 7.18 13.74
CA ASP A 31 -5.87 6.26 14.88
C ASP A 31 -7.17 6.06 15.66
N ASN A 32 -8.16 6.93 15.47
CA ASN A 32 -9.35 7.00 16.34
C ASN A 32 -10.68 7.04 15.58
N GLU A 33 -10.71 6.73 14.27
CA GLU A 33 -11.91 6.80 13.44
C GLU A 33 -13.11 6.06 14.04
N GLU A 34 -12.89 4.87 14.61
CA GLU A 34 -13.98 4.08 15.20
C GLU A 34 -14.55 4.71 16.49
N THR A 35 -13.71 5.42 17.23
CA THR A 35 -14.07 6.04 18.51
C THR A 35 -14.65 7.44 18.30
N CYS A 36 -14.10 8.20 17.35
CA CYS A 36 -14.43 9.60 17.08
C CYS A 36 -15.06 9.81 15.70
N CYS A 37 -15.83 8.84 15.22
CA CYS A 37 -16.35 8.84 13.87
C CYS A 37 -17.23 10.03 13.49
N GLY A 38 -18.06 10.54 14.40
CA GLY A 38 -18.90 11.70 14.14
C GLY A 38 -18.06 12.96 13.92
N THR A 39 -16.98 13.12 14.69
CA THR A 39 -16.05 14.23 14.48
C THR A 39 -15.13 14.00 13.29
N CYS A 40 -14.61 12.80 13.09
CA CYS A 40 -13.73 12.46 11.96
C CYS A 40 -14.42 12.58 10.61
N LYS A 41 -15.74 12.39 10.55
CA LYS A 41 -16.53 12.66 9.35
C LYS A 41 -16.39 14.09 8.83
N LYS A 42 -16.11 15.07 9.70
CA LYS A 42 -15.91 16.47 9.30
C LYS A 42 -14.62 16.68 8.51
N TYR A 43 -13.66 15.76 8.66
CA TYR A 43 -12.39 15.78 7.97
C TYR A 43 -12.37 14.89 6.72
N GLU A 44 -13.47 14.19 6.44
CA GLU A 44 -13.53 13.24 5.34
C GLU A 44 -13.24 13.93 4.00
N THR A 45 -12.30 13.37 3.23
CA THR A 45 -11.95 13.85 1.90
C THR A 45 -12.27 12.80 0.85
N SER A 46 -12.36 13.22 -0.41
CA SER A 46 -12.51 12.30 -1.55
C SER A 46 -11.16 11.94 -2.20
N ILE A 47 -10.05 12.19 -1.51
CA ILE A 47 -8.70 11.92 -2.03
C ILE A 47 -8.30 10.49 -1.61
N PRO A 48 -7.98 9.59 -2.57
CA PRO A 48 -7.57 8.22 -2.25
C PRO A 48 -6.38 8.18 -1.28
N SER A 49 -6.44 7.32 -0.26
CA SER A 49 -5.41 7.16 0.80
C SER A 49 -5.22 8.38 1.72
N CYS A 50 -6.17 9.33 1.67
CA CYS A 50 -6.15 10.57 2.41
C CYS A 50 -7.54 10.85 3.03
N GLU A 51 -8.14 9.80 3.60
CA GLU A 51 -9.54 9.75 3.99
C GLU A 51 -9.91 10.91 4.91
N TYR A 52 -9.00 11.37 5.77
CA TYR A 52 -9.22 12.47 6.71
C TYR A 52 -8.35 13.71 6.45
N GLY A 53 -7.59 13.72 5.36
CA GLY A 53 -6.63 14.78 5.06
C GLY A 53 -5.21 14.47 5.52
N ASP A 54 -4.41 15.51 5.78
CA ASP A 54 -3.00 15.34 6.14
C ASP A 54 -2.81 14.61 7.49
N ARG A 55 -1.87 13.68 7.52
CA ARG A 55 -1.48 12.89 8.70
C ARG A 55 -0.51 13.61 9.63
N ALA A 56 -0.08 14.82 9.28
CA ALA A 56 0.79 15.61 10.16
C ALA A 56 0.49 17.10 10.09
N SER A 57 0.52 17.76 11.24
CA SER A 57 0.29 19.21 11.36
C SER A 57 1.25 20.10 10.56
N TRP A 58 2.49 19.64 10.30
CA TRP A 58 3.50 20.41 9.56
C TRP A 58 3.34 20.37 8.03
N CYS A 59 2.39 19.60 7.50
CA CYS A 59 2.15 19.46 6.07
C CYS A 59 1.84 20.78 5.35
N SER A 60 1.27 21.76 6.05
CA SER A 60 1.01 23.10 5.51
C SER A 60 2.28 23.90 5.15
N THR A 61 3.45 23.49 5.64
CA THR A 61 4.73 24.19 5.42
C THR A 61 5.62 23.54 4.36
N ILE A 62 5.19 22.41 3.78
CA ILE A 62 5.99 21.70 2.78
C ILE A 62 5.93 22.40 1.44
N SER A 63 7.05 22.36 0.71
CA SER A 63 7.09 22.79 -0.69
C SER A 63 6.57 21.69 -1.63
N ALA A 64 6.14 22.07 -2.84
CA ALA A 64 5.72 21.13 -3.89
C ALA A 64 6.77 20.06 -4.20
N ASN A 65 8.05 20.44 -4.15
CA ASN A 65 9.14 19.50 -4.35
C ASN A 65 9.27 18.49 -3.21
N ALA A 66 8.74 18.72 -2.01
CA ALA A 66 8.81 17.77 -0.89
C ALA A 66 7.72 16.68 -0.94
N CYS A 67 6.76 16.79 -1.87
CA CYS A 67 5.65 15.84 -1.98
C CYS A 67 6.06 14.43 -2.41
N HIS A 68 7.17 14.27 -3.14
CA HIS A 68 7.66 12.94 -3.49
C HIS A 68 8.19 12.14 -2.28
N LEU A 69 8.56 12.83 -1.19
CA LEU A 69 9.06 12.20 0.05
C LEU A 69 7.96 12.06 1.10
N ASN A 70 6.99 12.99 1.10
CA ASN A 70 5.99 13.12 2.16
C ASN A 70 4.56 12.91 1.64
N GLY A 71 4.37 12.37 0.44
CA GLY A 71 3.05 12.26 -0.21
C GLY A 71 2.03 11.48 0.62
N ASP A 72 2.45 10.42 1.30
CA ASP A 72 1.55 9.61 2.14
C ASP A 72 1.15 10.36 3.44
N THR A 73 2.08 11.11 4.02
CA THR A 73 1.87 11.87 5.26
C THR A 73 1.11 13.18 4.99
N CYS A 74 1.40 13.84 3.88
CA CYS A 74 0.90 15.16 3.51
C CYS A 74 0.05 15.10 2.24
N CYS A 75 -0.78 14.06 2.15
CA CYS A 75 -1.54 13.71 0.97
C CYS A 75 -2.50 14.81 0.52
N ARG A 76 -3.13 15.55 1.45
CA ARG A 76 -4.05 16.63 1.11
C ARG A 76 -3.29 17.86 0.62
N SER A 77 -2.29 18.29 1.38
CA SER A 77 -1.44 19.42 1.01
C SER A 77 -0.78 19.20 -0.36
N CYS A 78 -0.32 17.99 -0.65
CA CYS A 78 0.27 17.64 -1.93
C CYS A 78 -0.73 17.59 -3.08
N ALA A 79 -1.96 17.10 -2.85
CA ALA A 79 -3.01 17.12 -3.86
C ALA A 79 -3.42 18.56 -4.21
N ASP A 80 -3.55 19.44 -3.21
CA ASP A 80 -3.89 20.85 -3.40
C ASP A 80 -2.78 21.56 -4.21
N GLN A 81 -1.50 21.29 -3.96
CA GLN A 81 -0.39 21.86 -4.74
C GLN A 81 -0.35 21.39 -6.21
N GLN A 82 -0.77 20.15 -6.48
CA GLN A 82 -0.89 19.64 -7.85
C GLN A 82 -2.04 20.30 -8.61
N SER A 83 -3.15 20.60 -7.92
CA SER A 83 -4.32 21.25 -8.54
C SER A 83 -4.04 22.68 -9.03
N VAL A 84 -3.12 23.41 -8.37
CA VAL A 84 -2.74 24.78 -8.74
C VAL A 84 -1.85 24.81 -10.00
N THR A 85 -1.14 23.72 -10.30
CA THR A 85 -0.21 23.68 -11.44
C THR A 85 -0.92 23.39 -12.76
N ILE A 86 -2.15 22.88 -12.72
CA ILE A 86 -3.00 22.74 -13.90
C ILE A 86 -3.93 23.95 -13.97
N ALA A 87 -3.38 25.14 -14.24
CA ALA A 87 -4.20 26.18 -14.84
C ALA A 87 -4.80 25.59 -16.12
N ALA A 88 -6.13 25.48 -16.17
CA ALA A 88 -6.83 25.00 -17.34
C ALA A 88 -6.23 25.70 -18.57
N PRO A 89 -5.81 24.95 -19.62
CA PRO A 89 -5.32 25.59 -20.83
C PRO A 89 -6.37 26.61 -21.27
N ALA A 90 -5.93 27.83 -21.55
CA ALA A 90 -6.81 28.89 -22.03
C ALA A 90 -7.74 28.30 -23.09
N PRO A 91 -9.06 28.61 -23.05
CA PRO A 91 -10.01 28.02 -23.99
C PRO A 91 -9.45 28.20 -25.39
N ALA A 92 -9.17 27.09 -26.06
CA ALA A 92 -8.65 27.12 -27.41
C ALA A 92 -9.63 27.94 -28.26
N PRO A 93 -9.15 28.84 -29.14
CA PRO A 93 -10.03 29.60 -30.02
C PRO A 93 -10.95 28.62 -30.74
N THR A 94 -12.25 28.90 -30.69
CA THR A 94 -13.30 28.08 -31.31
C THR A 94 -12.94 27.82 -32.76
N ALA A 95 -12.37 26.65 -33.03
CA ALA A 95 -12.10 26.22 -34.39
C ALA A 95 -13.44 26.02 -35.10
N ALA A 96 -13.51 26.50 -36.34
CA ALA A 96 -14.60 26.23 -37.26
C ALA A 96 -14.93 24.72 -37.26
N PRO A 97 -16.20 24.32 -37.44
CA PRO A 97 -16.63 22.93 -37.36
C PRO A 97 -15.76 22.06 -38.26
N ALA A 98 -14.93 21.24 -37.63
CA ALA A 98 -14.15 20.25 -38.32
C ALA A 98 -15.11 19.25 -38.98
N PRO A 99 -14.83 18.80 -40.22
CA PRO A 99 -15.60 17.75 -40.87
C PRO A 99 -15.66 16.51 -39.96
N ALA A 100 -16.81 15.82 -39.99
CA ALA A 100 -17.07 14.65 -39.17
C ALA A 100 -15.88 13.68 -39.18
N PRO A 101 -15.42 13.18 -38.02
CA PRO A 101 -14.29 12.28 -37.97
C PRO A 101 -14.64 10.99 -38.71
N THR A 102 -14.07 10.82 -39.90
CA THR A 102 -13.91 9.50 -40.50
C THR A 102 -13.14 8.67 -39.48
N ALA A 103 -13.75 7.58 -39.01
CA ALA A 103 -13.15 6.67 -38.05
C ALA A 103 -11.71 6.37 -38.46
N ALA A 104 -10.76 6.89 -37.69
CA ALA A 104 -9.36 6.55 -37.85
C ALA A 104 -9.26 5.04 -37.59
N PRO A 105 -8.65 4.26 -38.49
CA PRO A 105 -8.43 2.85 -38.23
C PRO A 105 -7.66 2.72 -36.92
N GLU A 106 -8.18 1.88 -36.05
CA GLU A 106 -7.57 1.45 -34.80
C GLU A 106 -6.06 1.26 -35.03
N PRO A 107 -5.18 1.94 -34.27
CA PRO A 107 -3.75 1.83 -34.49
C PRO A 107 -3.37 0.37 -34.31
N ALA A 108 -3.06 -0.29 -35.42
CA ALA A 108 -2.50 -1.63 -35.42
C ALA A 108 -1.17 -1.54 -34.68
N ILE A 109 -1.19 -1.87 -33.39
CA ILE A 109 0.02 -2.09 -32.61
C ILE A 109 0.70 -3.26 -33.29
N ARG A 110 1.71 -2.93 -34.10
CA ARG A 110 2.50 -3.90 -34.83
C ARG A 110 3.25 -4.72 -33.79
N ALA A 111 2.67 -5.87 -33.43
CA ALA A 111 3.23 -6.84 -32.53
C ALA A 111 4.49 -7.44 -33.18
N THR A 112 5.61 -6.73 -33.11
CA THR A 112 6.90 -7.20 -33.61
C THR A 112 7.54 -8.19 -32.64
N GLY A 113 6.82 -9.26 -32.28
CA GLY A 113 7.31 -10.38 -31.47
C GLY A 113 6.51 -10.58 -30.18
N THR A 114 5.42 -11.34 -30.28
CA THR A 114 4.69 -11.85 -29.11
C THR A 114 5.59 -12.86 -28.40
N ASN A 115 6.18 -12.47 -27.26
CA ASN A 115 6.56 -13.47 -26.27
C ASN A 115 5.25 -13.98 -25.68
N LEU A 116 4.83 -15.15 -26.13
CA LEU A 116 3.70 -15.85 -25.55
C LEU A 116 4.20 -16.55 -24.28
N ASP A 117 3.42 -16.49 -23.19
CA ASP A 117 3.70 -17.32 -22.03
C ASP A 117 3.47 -18.82 -22.34
N SER A 118 3.72 -19.69 -21.35
CA SER A 118 3.48 -21.14 -21.48
C SER A 118 2.02 -21.53 -21.79
N GLN A 119 1.08 -20.58 -21.69
CA GLN A 119 -0.35 -20.75 -21.96
C GLN A 119 -0.79 -20.04 -23.25
N GLY A 120 0.13 -19.44 -24.02
CA GLY A 120 -0.22 -18.73 -25.25
C GLY A 120 -0.76 -17.31 -25.02
N ARG A 121 -0.56 -16.70 -23.85
CA ARG A 121 -0.97 -15.33 -23.55
C ARG A 121 0.12 -14.34 -23.92
N VAL A 122 -0.27 -13.20 -24.47
CA VAL A 122 0.67 -12.15 -24.89
C VAL A 122 1.27 -11.46 -23.67
N CYS A 123 2.57 -11.56 -23.48
CA CYS A 123 3.29 -10.78 -22.48
C CYS A 123 3.70 -9.42 -23.03
N TYR A 124 3.41 -8.37 -22.28
CA TYR A 124 3.66 -6.98 -22.64
C TYR A 124 4.93 -6.41 -22.00
N ASP A 125 6.00 -7.22 -21.83
CA ASP A 125 7.30 -6.77 -21.27
C ASP A 125 8.00 -5.64 -22.07
N ARG A 126 7.40 -5.21 -23.18
CA ARG A 126 7.91 -4.14 -24.04
C ARG A 126 7.57 -2.75 -23.54
N THR A 127 6.71 -2.62 -22.54
CA THR A 127 6.52 -1.31 -21.92
C THR A 127 7.80 -0.92 -21.18
N ASN A 128 8.15 0.35 -21.25
CA ASN A 128 9.36 0.90 -20.62
C ASN A 128 9.34 0.82 -19.08
N TRP A 129 8.17 0.57 -18.48
CA TRP A 129 8.01 0.47 -17.02
C TRP A 129 8.10 -0.98 -16.51
N CYS A 130 7.98 -2.01 -17.35
CA CYS A 130 8.16 -3.39 -16.88
C CYS A 130 9.54 -3.65 -16.24
N PRO A 131 10.66 -3.08 -16.71
CA PRO A 131 11.97 -3.23 -16.05
C PRO A 131 12.06 -2.63 -14.64
N THR A 132 11.14 -1.73 -14.25
CA THR A 132 11.12 -1.09 -12.93
C THR A 132 10.15 -1.76 -11.96
N VAL A 133 9.42 -2.78 -12.40
CA VAL A 133 8.47 -3.52 -11.57
C VAL A 133 9.22 -4.26 -10.47
N SER A 134 8.85 -4.02 -9.22
CA SER A 134 9.43 -4.72 -8.09
C SER A 134 8.79 -6.09 -7.88
N PRO A 135 9.46 -7.02 -7.16
CA PRO A 135 9.00 -8.40 -7.07
C PRO A 135 7.60 -8.55 -6.46
N TRP A 136 7.24 -7.72 -5.47
CA TRP A 136 5.91 -7.76 -4.83
C TRP A 136 4.77 -7.41 -5.79
N ASN A 137 5.01 -6.54 -6.79
CA ASN A 137 3.97 -6.16 -7.76
C ASN A 137 3.52 -7.36 -8.61
N CYS A 138 4.40 -8.35 -8.81
CA CYS A 138 4.13 -9.56 -9.58
C CYS A 138 3.08 -10.50 -8.95
N TYR A 139 2.68 -10.26 -7.69
CA TYR A 139 1.57 -10.98 -7.07
C TYR A 139 0.19 -10.53 -7.55
N THR A 140 0.09 -9.36 -8.17
CA THR A 140 -1.15 -8.92 -8.81
C THR A 140 -1.30 -9.57 -10.18
N THR A 141 -2.50 -10.04 -10.52
CA THR A 141 -2.78 -10.71 -11.80
C THR A 141 -2.44 -9.83 -13.00
N TRP A 142 -2.88 -8.57 -12.96
CA TRP A 142 -2.61 -7.61 -14.03
C TRP A 142 -1.11 -7.39 -14.27
N MET A 143 -0.32 -7.19 -13.22
CA MET A 143 1.13 -6.96 -13.38
C MET A 143 1.85 -8.22 -13.84
N ASN A 144 1.43 -9.39 -13.36
CA ASN A 144 2.01 -10.66 -13.76
C ASN A 144 1.76 -10.98 -15.24
N ASP A 145 0.57 -10.66 -15.74
CA ASP A 145 0.22 -10.87 -17.14
C ASP A 145 0.88 -9.80 -18.03
N ALA A 146 0.89 -8.53 -17.61
CA ALA A 146 1.50 -7.43 -18.36
C ALA A 146 3.03 -7.57 -18.45
N CYS A 147 3.70 -7.85 -17.34
CA CYS A 147 5.17 -7.91 -17.25
C CYS A 147 5.67 -9.34 -16.97
N CYS A 148 5.14 -10.32 -17.70
CA CYS A 148 5.36 -11.73 -17.38
C CYS A 148 6.84 -12.14 -17.43
N GLY A 149 7.62 -11.63 -18.38
CA GLY A 149 9.04 -11.93 -18.55
C GLY A 149 9.90 -11.24 -17.51
N THR A 150 9.53 -10.02 -17.07
CA THR A 150 10.13 -9.42 -15.87
C THR A 150 9.79 -10.26 -14.63
N CYS A 151 8.51 -10.55 -14.38
CA CYS A 151 8.07 -11.29 -13.20
C CYS A 151 8.64 -12.71 -13.15
N LYS A 152 8.87 -13.35 -14.30
CA LYS A 152 9.54 -14.65 -14.40
C LYS A 152 10.96 -14.64 -13.84
N LYS A 153 11.67 -13.50 -13.89
CA LYS A 153 13.02 -13.35 -13.30
C LYS A 153 12.99 -13.41 -11.78
N TYR A 154 11.86 -13.09 -11.16
CA TYR A 154 11.70 -13.15 -9.70
C TYR A 154 11.21 -14.50 -9.20
N VAL A 155 10.99 -15.48 -10.09
CA VAL A 155 10.46 -16.78 -9.66
C VAL A 155 11.44 -17.47 -8.70
N THR A 156 11.02 -17.70 -7.47
CA THR A 156 11.82 -18.38 -6.43
C THR A 156 11.29 -19.79 -6.15
N SER A 157 12.11 -20.60 -5.48
CA SER A 157 11.72 -21.91 -4.95
C SER A 157 11.19 -21.86 -3.51
N VAL A 158 11.11 -20.68 -2.89
CA VAL A 158 10.69 -20.56 -1.49
C VAL A 158 9.16 -20.72 -1.42
N PRO A 159 8.63 -21.63 -0.57
CA PRO A 159 7.19 -21.84 -0.43
C PRO A 159 6.45 -20.53 -0.16
N ASN A 160 5.31 -20.35 -0.82
CA ASN A 160 4.46 -19.14 -0.75
C ASN A 160 5.11 -17.82 -1.25
N CYS A 161 6.36 -17.86 -1.71
CA CYS A 161 7.13 -16.73 -2.23
C CYS A 161 7.40 -16.81 -3.73
N LYS A 162 6.38 -17.09 -4.55
CA LYS A 162 6.60 -17.31 -5.98
C LYS A 162 7.47 -16.21 -6.59
N TYR A 163 7.30 -14.94 -6.22
CA TYR A 163 8.09 -13.82 -6.74
C TYR A 163 8.98 -13.16 -5.66
N GLY A 164 9.25 -13.82 -4.54
CA GLY A 164 9.91 -13.20 -3.38
C GLY A 164 8.91 -12.62 -2.37
N ASP A 165 9.33 -11.62 -1.61
CA ASP A 165 8.48 -10.96 -0.61
C ASP A 165 7.30 -10.22 -1.25
N ARG A 166 6.12 -10.30 -0.63
CA ARG A 166 4.87 -9.64 -1.06
C ARG A 166 4.73 -8.22 -0.55
N TRP A 167 5.53 -7.84 0.45
CA TRP A 167 5.48 -6.52 1.04
C TRP A 167 6.84 -5.83 0.91
N TYR A 168 6.85 -4.59 0.41
CA TYR A 168 8.08 -3.83 0.20
C TYR A 168 8.81 -3.47 1.50
N GLY A 169 8.12 -3.55 2.66
CA GLY A 169 8.68 -3.24 3.97
C GLY A 169 9.28 -4.43 4.70
N CYS A 170 9.42 -5.60 4.07
CA CYS A 170 9.99 -6.78 4.71
C CYS A 170 11.46 -6.59 5.10
N ASP A 171 12.21 -5.80 4.35
CA ASP A 171 13.53 -5.33 4.75
C ASP A 171 13.46 -4.40 5.97
N LYS A 172 12.43 -3.58 6.13
CA LYS A 172 12.29 -2.75 7.34
C LYS A 172 11.97 -3.56 8.60
N LEU A 173 11.56 -4.83 8.46
CA LEU A 173 11.47 -5.77 9.57
C LEU A 173 12.86 -6.21 10.10
N LEU A 174 13.96 -5.78 9.47
CA LEU A 174 15.36 -6.07 9.80
C LEU A 174 15.74 -5.98 11.27
N VAL A 175 14.98 -5.26 12.08
CA VAL A 175 15.28 -5.14 13.51
C VAL A 175 14.79 -6.36 14.31
N TYR A 176 13.81 -7.14 13.83
CA TYR A 176 13.10 -8.11 14.67
C TYR A 176 12.64 -9.40 13.94
N PRO A 177 13.47 -10.46 13.90
CA PRO A 177 13.11 -11.78 13.35
C PRO A 177 11.78 -12.34 13.88
N ARG A 178 11.40 -12.04 15.13
CA ARG A 178 10.10 -12.42 15.71
C ARG A 178 8.89 -11.97 14.89
N LYS A 179 9.01 -10.93 14.06
CA LYS A 179 7.92 -10.47 13.20
C LYS A 179 7.57 -11.47 12.11
N CYS A 180 8.47 -12.41 11.80
CA CYS A 180 8.17 -13.52 10.90
C CYS A 180 7.04 -14.41 11.38
N TYR A 181 6.82 -14.55 12.69
CA TYR A 181 5.67 -15.31 13.19
C TYR A 181 4.32 -14.66 12.82
N MET A 182 4.29 -13.37 12.49
CA MET A 182 3.08 -12.66 12.08
C MET A 182 2.98 -12.45 10.56
N TYR A 183 4.13 -12.38 9.87
CA TYR A 183 4.22 -11.98 8.46
C TYR A 183 4.93 -13.02 7.58
N GLU A 184 4.91 -14.30 7.97
CA GLU A 184 5.63 -15.34 7.22
C GLU A 184 5.12 -15.52 5.79
N ASN A 185 3.89 -15.12 5.47
CA ASN A 185 3.34 -15.22 4.11
C ASN A 185 3.65 -14.00 3.26
N GLU A 186 3.83 -12.84 3.89
CA GLU A 186 4.11 -11.56 3.27
C GLU A 186 5.61 -11.34 3.07
N CYS A 187 6.42 -11.76 4.05
CA CYS A 187 7.87 -11.56 4.11
C CYS A 187 8.62 -12.88 4.04
N CYS A 188 8.12 -13.78 3.20
CA CYS A 188 8.48 -15.17 3.22
C CYS A 188 9.92 -15.44 2.74
N SER A 189 10.47 -14.66 1.80
CA SER A 189 11.87 -14.77 1.36
C SER A 189 12.82 -14.18 2.39
N TRP A 190 12.40 -13.12 3.08
CA TRP A 190 13.15 -12.57 4.20
C TRP A 190 13.17 -13.54 5.39
N CYS A 191 11.99 -14.03 5.79
CA CYS A 191 11.84 -14.95 6.92
C CYS A 191 12.58 -16.27 6.71
N ALA A 192 12.63 -16.79 5.49
CA ALA A 192 13.42 -17.98 5.15
C ALA A 192 14.92 -17.83 5.51
N GLN A 193 15.48 -16.62 5.44
CA GLN A 193 16.88 -16.36 5.80
C GLN A 193 17.13 -16.38 7.32
N HIS A 194 16.06 -16.25 8.11
CA HIS A 194 16.09 -16.26 9.57
C HIS A 194 15.60 -17.57 10.18
N GLU A 195 15.37 -18.60 9.36
CA GLU A 195 14.99 -19.90 9.87
C GLU A 195 16.14 -20.54 10.67
N THR A 196 15.85 -20.91 11.91
CA THR A 196 16.83 -21.52 12.83
C THR A 196 16.95 -23.03 12.65
N GLY A 197 16.03 -23.64 11.90
CA GLY A 197 15.86 -25.11 11.82
C GLY A 197 15.13 -25.71 13.02
N ASN A 198 14.81 -24.94 14.06
CA ASN A 198 14.02 -25.38 15.20
C ASN A 198 12.52 -25.21 14.90
N ALA A 199 11.77 -26.32 14.83
CA ALA A 199 10.34 -26.29 14.52
C ALA A 199 9.49 -25.49 15.54
N THR A 200 9.85 -25.50 16.83
CA THR A 200 9.14 -24.73 17.86
C THR A 200 9.59 -23.28 17.91
N CYS A 201 10.76 -22.99 17.31
CA CYS A 201 11.44 -21.71 17.35
C CYS A 201 11.93 -21.26 15.98
N LYS A 202 11.06 -21.37 14.98
CA LYS A 202 11.40 -21.25 13.57
C LYS A 202 12.23 -20.01 13.26
N TYR A 203 11.93 -18.88 13.90
CA TYR A 203 12.60 -17.59 13.65
C TYR A 203 13.32 -17.04 14.89
N GLY A 204 13.61 -17.89 15.89
CA GLY A 204 14.11 -17.48 17.21
C GLY A 204 13.00 -17.04 18.16
N ASP A 205 13.36 -16.28 19.19
CA ASP A 205 12.44 -15.83 20.24
C ASP A 205 11.24 -15.05 19.68
N LYS A 206 10.05 -15.32 20.21
CA LYS A 206 8.76 -14.73 19.80
C LYS A 206 8.48 -13.38 20.46
N VAL A 207 9.09 -13.12 21.61
CA VAL A 207 8.92 -11.87 22.37
C VAL A 207 10.22 -11.08 22.49
N ARG A 208 10.13 -9.84 22.98
CA ARG A 208 11.32 -9.06 23.35
C ARG A 208 11.83 -9.51 24.71
N GLU A 209 13.12 -9.28 24.97
CA GLU A 209 13.73 -9.40 26.31
C GLU A 209 13.74 -10.84 26.87
N CYS A 210 13.90 -11.83 25.99
CA CYS A 210 14.21 -13.18 26.43
C CYS A 210 15.60 -13.24 27.08
N HIS A 211 15.66 -13.87 28.25
CA HIS A 211 16.88 -14.20 28.98
C HIS A 211 16.66 -15.49 29.76
N THR A 212 17.72 -16.10 30.29
CA THR A 212 17.67 -17.44 30.91
C THR A 212 16.67 -17.56 32.07
N GLY A 213 16.46 -16.48 32.84
CA GLY A 213 15.43 -16.41 33.87
C GLY A 213 13.98 -16.60 33.38
N HIS A 214 13.69 -16.35 32.10
CA HIS A 214 12.35 -16.52 31.52
C HIS A 214 12.03 -17.97 31.14
N CYS A 215 13.00 -18.87 31.12
CA CYS A 215 12.80 -20.24 30.63
C CYS A 215 11.84 -21.09 31.47
N LEU A 216 11.63 -20.76 32.75
CA LEU A 216 10.68 -21.50 33.59
C LEU A 216 9.22 -21.17 33.29
N ARG A 217 8.93 -19.99 32.72
CA ARG A 217 7.56 -19.49 32.54
C ARG A 217 7.19 -19.24 31.08
N TRP A 218 8.17 -18.92 30.25
CA TRP A 218 7.99 -18.49 28.85
C TRP A 218 8.88 -19.28 27.90
N ALA A 219 9.12 -20.57 28.16
CA ALA A 219 9.96 -21.42 27.31
C ALA A 219 9.51 -21.42 25.83
N ASP A 220 8.19 -21.39 25.57
CA ASP A 220 7.64 -21.40 24.21
C ASP A 220 7.83 -20.08 23.46
N ASP A 221 7.86 -18.96 24.18
CA ASP A 221 8.04 -17.61 23.63
C ASP A 221 9.52 -17.21 23.57
N CYS A 222 10.34 -17.72 24.49
CA CYS A 222 11.78 -17.54 24.56
C CYS A 222 12.55 -18.78 24.09
N CYS A 223 11.98 -19.45 23.09
CA CYS A 223 12.45 -20.74 22.60
C CYS A 223 13.88 -20.72 22.02
N GLY A 224 14.38 -19.56 21.58
CA GLY A 224 15.73 -19.41 21.02
C GLY A 224 16.76 -19.12 22.10
N THR A 225 16.33 -18.50 23.20
CA THR A 225 17.14 -18.31 24.40
C THR A 225 17.18 -19.56 25.28
N CYS A 226 16.09 -20.34 25.32
CA CYS A 226 15.91 -21.45 26.25
C CYS A 226 16.18 -22.85 25.65
N GLY A 227 16.19 -22.97 24.32
CA GLY A 227 16.46 -24.20 23.58
C GLY A 227 17.92 -24.34 23.20
#